data_AF-A0A0J6T0H8-F1
#
_entry.id   AF-A0A0J6T0H8-F1
#
_cell.length_a   1.000
_cell.length_b   1.000
_cell.length_c   1.000
_cell.angle_alpha   90.00
_cell.angle_beta   90.00
_cell.angle_gamma   90.00
#
_symmetry.space_group_name_H-M   'P 1'
#
loop_
_entity.id
_entity.type
_entity.pdbx_description
1 polymer ?
#
loop_
_entity_poly.entity_id
_entity_poly.type
_entity_poly.pdbx_seq_one_letter_code
_entity_poly.pdbx_strand_id
1 'polypeptide(L)'
;MIDAADRWGPFSPGIDAPERVARCRCLEAVIHLTTGPRGQEAVRLLRQAERDPAVLPAAARAINAMQTPDKRHVWASYAVLTKPYPAT
;
A
#
# COMPACT_ATOMS: atom_id res chain seq x y z
N MET A 1 -10.22 12.03 -1.31
CA MET A 1 -9.72 11.84 -2.68
C MET A 1 -8.25 11.41 -2.60
N ILE A 2 -7.73 10.62 -3.54
CA ILE A 2 -6.32 10.21 -3.59
C ILE A 2 -5.59 11.08 -4.62
N ASP A 3 -4.48 11.68 -4.19
CA ASP A 3 -3.64 12.54 -5.03
C ASP A 3 -3.02 11.76 -6.19
N ALA A 4 -2.77 12.42 -7.32
CA ALA A 4 -2.29 11.74 -8.52
C ALA A 4 -0.99 10.95 -8.31
N ALA A 5 -0.07 11.49 -7.50
CA ALA A 5 1.20 10.83 -7.15
C ALA A 5 1.00 9.55 -6.33
N ASP A 6 -0.14 9.40 -5.66
CA ASP A 6 -0.45 8.26 -4.79
C ASP A 6 -1.28 7.19 -5.48
N ARG A 7 -1.57 7.31 -6.78
CA ARG A 7 -2.41 6.37 -7.55
C ARG A 7 -1.68 5.12 -8.03
N TRP A 8 -1.02 4.42 -7.11
CA TRP A 8 -0.27 3.18 -7.38
C TRP A 8 -0.78 2.01 -6.52
N GLY A 9 -0.43 0.77 -6.88
CA GLY A 9 -0.75 -0.41 -6.08
C GLY A 9 -2.24 -0.54 -5.76
N PRO A 10 -2.65 -0.62 -4.48
CA PRO A 10 -4.07 -0.70 -4.09
C PRO A 10 -4.85 0.61 -4.28
N PHE A 11 -4.16 1.72 -4.53
CA PHE A 11 -4.74 3.06 -4.71
C PHE A 11 -4.96 3.42 -6.19
N SER A 12 -4.57 2.54 -7.10
CA SER A 12 -4.76 2.76 -8.54
C SER A 12 -6.25 2.81 -8.89
N PRO A 13 -6.68 3.78 -9.72
CA PRO A 13 -8.05 3.83 -10.19
C PRO A 13 -8.33 2.65 -11.14
N GLY A 14 -9.58 2.18 -11.18
CA GLY A 14 -10.04 1.20 -12.17
C GLY A 14 -9.64 -0.26 -11.90
N ILE A 15 -9.02 -0.58 -10.75
CA ILE A 15 -8.83 -1.97 -10.32
C ILE A 15 -10.11 -2.52 -9.71
N ASP A 16 -10.37 -3.81 -9.94
CA ASP A 16 -11.55 -4.48 -9.39
C ASP A 16 -11.45 -4.66 -7.86
N ALA A 17 -12.55 -5.07 -7.22
CA ALA A 17 -12.57 -5.23 -5.77
C ALA A 17 -11.64 -6.35 -5.27
N PRO A 18 -11.62 -7.56 -5.87
CA PRO A 18 -10.69 -8.62 -5.47
C PRO A 18 -9.22 -8.23 -5.60
N GLU A 19 -8.82 -7.62 -6.70
CA GLU A 19 -7.45 -7.16 -6.96
C GLU A 19 -7.03 -6.10 -5.94
N ARG A 20 -7.91 -5.14 -5.66
CA ARG A 20 -7.65 -4.13 -4.61
C ARG A 20 -7.38 -4.78 -3.26
N VAL A 21 -8.19 -5.75 -2.85
CA VAL A 21 -8.02 -6.48 -1.58
C VAL A 21 -6.68 -7.21 -1.56
N ALA A 22 -6.34 -7.93 -2.64
CA ALA A 22 -5.06 -8.64 -2.77
C ALA A 22 -3.86 -7.68 -2.66
N ARG A 23 -3.94 -6.52 -3.34
CA ARG A 23 -2.91 -5.48 -3.28
C ARG A 23 -2.81 -4.84 -1.90
N CYS A 24 -3.92 -4.63 -1.18
CA CYS A 24 -3.92 -4.15 0.20
C CYS A 24 -3.16 -5.12 1.12
N ARG A 25 -3.46 -6.43 1.04
CA ARG A 25 -2.80 -7.46 1.84
C ARG A 25 -1.30 -7.57 1.55
N CYS A 26 -0.93 -7.47 0.27
CA CYS A 26 0.47 -7.47 -0.14
C CYS A 26 1.22 -6.26 0.45
N LEU A 27 0.63 -5.06 0.34
CA LEU A 27 1.23 -3.85 0.90
C LEU A 27 1.27 -3.86 2.43
N GLU A 28 0.24 -4.41 3.08
CA GLU A 28 0.21 -4.63 4.53
C GLU A 28 1.40 -5.48 4.97
N ALA A 29 1.66 -6.61 4.30
CA ALA A 29 2.79 -7.49 4.60
C ALA A 29 4.13 -6.77 4.42
N VAL A 30 4.30 -6.00 3.34
CA VAL A 30 5.52 -5.20 3.11
C VAL A 30 5.75 -4.19 4.22
N ILE A 31 4.72 -3.44 4.61
CA ILE A 31 4.82 -2.44 5.68
C ILE A 31 5.18 -3.11 7.01
N HIS A 32 4.51 -4.22 7.34
CA HIS A 32 4.78 -4.96 8.56
C HIS A 32 6.24 -5.41 8.65
N LEU A 33 6.78 -6.01 7.58
CA LEU A 33 8.14 -6.53 7.54
C LEU A 33 9.22 -5.44 7.54
N THR A 34 8.97 -4.31 6.88
CA THR A 34 9.98 -3.25 6.69
C THR A 34 9.99 -2.22 7.82
N THR A 35 8.85 -2.00 8.49
CA THR A 35 8.69 -0.91 9.47
C THR A 35 8.33 -1.40 10.88
N GLY A 36 7.87 -2.65 11.02
CA GLY A 36 7.42 -3.19 12.30
C GLY A 36 6.32 -2.33 12.94
N PRO A 37 6.42 -2.02 14.26
CA PRO A 37 5.42 -1.20 14.95
C PRO A 37 5.24 0.21 14.37
N ARG A 38 6.27 0.76 13.70
CA ARG A 38 6.22 2.14 13.17
C ARG A 38 5.20 2.31 12.05
N GLY A 39 4.87 1.24 11.32
CA GLY A 39 3.85 1.25 10.26
C GLY A 39 2.48 0.75 10.69
N GLN A 40 2.24 0.55 11.99
CA GLN A 40 1.02 -0.09 12.49
C GLN A 40 -0.27 0.63 12.05
N GLU A 41 -0.27 1.96 12.03
CA GLU A 41 -1.47 2.70 11.61
C GLU A 41 -1.78 2.49 10.12
N ALA A 42 -0.77 2.46 9.25
CA ALA A 42 -0.96 2.15 7.84
C ALA A 42 -1.48 0.72 7.63
N VAL A 43 -0.94 -0.26 8.38
CA VAL A 43 -1.42 -1.65 8.39
C VAL A 43 -2.89 -1.72 8.81
N ARG A 44 -3.26 -1.02 9.89
CA ARG A 44 -4.64 -0.97 10.39
C ARG A 44 -5.60 -0.42 9.33
N LEU A 45 -5.23 0.68 8.69
CA LEU A 45 -6.03 1.34 7.65
C LEU A 45 -6.15 0.49 6.38
N LEU A 46 -5.09 -0.21 5.96
CA LEU A 46 -5.13 -1.13 4.82
C LEU A 46 -6.05 -2.33 5.09
N ARG A 47 -5.99 -2.90 6.30
CA ARG A 47 -6.89 -3.98 6.69
C ARG A 47 -8.34 -3.53 6.76
N GLN A 48 -8.59 -2.31 7.23
CA GLN A 48 -9.93 -1.72 7.20
C GLN A 48 -10.42 -1.50 5.75
N ALA A 49 -9.52 -1.10 4.85
CA ALA A 49 -9.82 -0.86 3.43
C ALA A 49 -10.25 -2.12 2.66
N GLU A 50 -9.99 -3.32 3.18
CA GLU A 50 -10.52 -4.57 2.61
C GLU A 50 -12.05 -4.61 2.63
N ARG A 51 -12.67 -4.03 3.66
CA ARG A 51 -14.12 -4.00 3.87
C ARG A 51 -14.73 -2.67 3.48
N ASP A 52 -13.97 -1.59 3.65
CA ASP A 52 -14.41 -0.23 3.36
C ASP A 52 -13.37 0.52 2.48
N PRO A 53 -13.53 0.49 1.15
CA PRO A 53 -12.64 1.18 0.23
C PRO A 53 -12.55 2.70 0.46
N ALA A 54 -13.51 3.32 1.17
CA ALA A 54 -13.47 4.75 1.48
C ALA A 54 -12.29 5.12 2.39
N VAL A 55 -11.65 4.14 3.04
CA VAL A 55 -10.49 4.33 3.92
C VAL A 55 -9.17 4.39 3.16
N LEU A 56 -9.12 3.99 1.88
CA LEU A 56 -7.89 4.03 1.06
C LEU A 56 -7.15 5.40 1.08
N PRO A 57 -7.83 6.57 1.00
CA PRO A 57 -7.14 7.85 1.10
C PRO A 57 -6.50 8.10 2.47
N ALA A 58 -7.04 7.54 3.55
CA ALA A 58 -6.42 7.61 4.87
C ALA A 58 -5.17 6.71 4.91
N ALA A 59 -5.26 5.50 4.36
CA ALA A 59 -4.13 4.58 4.27
C ALA A 59 -2.95 5.17 3.47
N ALA A 60 -3.22 5.76 2.30
CA ALA A 60 -2.20 6.44 1.49
C ALA A 60 -1.50 7.58 2.27
N ARG A 61 -2.27 8.41 2.96
CA ARG A 61 -1.73 9.48 3.81
C ARG A 61 -0.87 8.95 4.96
N ALA A 62 -1.29 7.86 5.62
CA ALA A 62 -0.51 7.25 6.69
C ALA A 62 0.85 6.71 6.19
N ILE A 63 0.89 6.11 5.00
CA ILE A 63 2.14 5.69 4.36
C ILE A 63 3.01 6.90 4.02
N ASN A 64 2.42 7.96 3.49
CA ASN A 64 3.16 9.18 3.12
C ASN A 64 3.74 9.94 4.33
N ALA A 65 3.09 9.82 5.48
CA ALA A 65 3.51 10.42 6.75
C ALA A 65 4.63 9.63 7.47
N MET A 66 4.98 8.42 7.01
CA MET A 66 6.10 7.67 7.58
C MET A 66 7.42 8.44 7.45
N GLN A 67 8.36 8.14 8.35
CA GLN A 67 9.73 8.66 8.25
C GLN A 67 10.33 8.30 6.89
N THR A 68 11.11 9.22 6.31
CA THR A 68 11.65 9.07 4.95
C THR A 68 12.33 7.72 4.68
N PRO A 69 13.16 7.15 5.57
CA PRO A 69 13.76 5.84 5.34
C PRO A 69 12.73 4.71 5.26
N ASP A 70 11.78 4.66 6.19
CA ASP A 70 10.72 3.65 6.24
C ASP A 70 9.86 3.70 4.97
N LYS A 71 9.41 4.92 4.60
CA LYS A 71 8.59 5.14 3.41
C LYS A 71 9.28 4.67 2.13
N ARG A 72 10.56 5.01 1.96
CA ARG A 72 11.36 4.58 0.80
C ARG A 72 11.52 3.05 0.75
N HIS A 73 11.71 2.41 1.90
CA HIS A 73 11.84 0.96 1.99
C HIS A 73 10.54 0.28 1.57
N VAL A 74 9.39 0.73 2.10
CA VAL A 74 8.07 0.23 1.72
C VAL A 74 7.84 0.32 0.21
N TRP A 75 8.08 1.49 -0.38
CA TRP A 75 7.88 1.69 -1.82
C TRP A 75 8.81 0.81 -2.66
N ALA A 76 10.09 0.75 -2.32
CA ALA A 76 11.06 -0.06 -3.05
C ALA A 76 10.71 -1.55 -2.99
N SER A 77 10.40 -2.07 -1.79
CA SER A 77 10.03 -3.48 -1.60
C SER A 77 8.73 -3.83 -2.34
N TYR A 78 7.71 -2.97 -2.24
CA TYR A 78 6.45 -3.20 -2.95
C TYR A 78 6.65 -3.17 -4.47
N ALA A 79 7.38 -2.19 -5.00
CA ALA A 79 7.64 -2.06 -6.42
C ALA A 79 8.36 -3.31 -6.99
N VAL A 80 9.33 -3.85 -6.25
CA VAL A 80 10.04 -5.09 -6.64
C VAL A 80 9.09 -6.28 -6.69
N LEU A 81 8.24 -6.46 -5.68
CA LEU A 81 7.28 -7.58 -5.61
C LEU A 81 6.22 -7.52 -6.72
N THR A 82 5.79 -6.32 -7.10
CA THR A 82 4.75 -6.13 -8.13
C THR A 82 5.30 -5.98 -9.54
N LYS A 83 6.62 -5.97 -9.71
CA LYS A 83 7.23 -5.87 -11.03
C LYS A 83 6.83 -7.10 -11.86
N PRO A 84 6.33 -6.93 -13.10
CA PRO A 84 6.09 -8.05 -13.99
C PRO A 84 7.38 -8.87 -14.13
N TYR A 85 7.25 -10.20 -14.06
CA TYR A 85 8.39 -11.07 -14.35
C TYR A 85 8.84 -10.80 -15.80
N PRO A 86 10.15 -10.68 -16.08
CA PRO A 86 10.61 -10.50 -17.44
C PRO A 86 10.11 -11.67 -18.29
N ALA A 87 9.49 -11.36 -19.43
CA ALA A 87 9.22 -12.36 -20.45
C ALA A 87 10.56 -12.93 -20.92
N THR A 88 10.72 -14.24 -20.80
CA THR A 88 11.85 -15.00 -21.38
C THR A 88 11.87 -14.89 -22.89
#